data_AF-A0A0M1JXY1-F1
#
_entry.id   AF-A0A0M1JXY1-F1
#
_cell.length_a   1.000
_cell.length_b   1.000
_cell.length_c   1.000
_cell.angle_alpha   90.00
_cell.angle_beta   90.00
_cell.angle_gamma   90.00
#
_symmetry.space_group_name_H-M   'P 1'
#
loop_
_entity.id
_entity.type
_entity.pdbx_description
1 polymer ?
#
loop_
_entity_poly.entity_id
_entity_poly.type
_entity_poly.pdbx_seq_one_letter_code
_entity_poly.pdbx_strand_id
1 'polypeptide(L)' 'MKVMAETRFLGDRLVAAVVDHRVFQDFLSWQQQRQKASIADAFAELRNLCAEEDYLLEIPQRENREFIS' A
#
# COMPACT_ATOMS: atom_id res chain seq x y z
N MET A 1 -12.34 -15.16 14.98
CA MET A 1 -13.03 -13.97 14.44
C MET A 1 -13.69 -14.36 13.11
N LYS A 2 -14.99 -14.66 13.12
CA LYS A 2 -15.73 -14.93 11.88
C LYS A 2 -16.11 -13.57 11.31
N VAL A 3 -15.25 -13.04 10.44
CA VAL A 3 -15.59 -11.84 9.70
C VAL A 3 -16.77 -12.22 8.81
N MET A 4 -17.92 -11.59 9.02
CA MET A 4 -19.03 -11.61 8.07
C MET A 4 -18.61 -10.73 6.88
N ALA A 5 -17.58 -11.17 6.16
CA ALA A 5 -17.00 -10.43 5.06
C ALA A 5 -17.66 -10.88 3.76
N GLU A 6 -18.45 -9.99 3.18
CA GLU A 6 -18.66 -10.04 1.74
C GLU A 6 -17.31 -9.71 1.09
N THR A 7 -16.79 -10.70 0.36
CA THR A 7 -15.50 -10.63 -0.30
C THR A 7 -15.74 -10.42 -1.79
N ARG A 8 -15.22 -9.33 -2.33
CA ARG A 8 -15.29 -9.05 -3.76
C ARG A 8 -14.00 -9.50 -4.44
N PHE A 9 -14.15 -10.32 -5.46
CA PHE A 9 -13.05 -10.82 -6.28
C PHE A 9 -13.07 -10.17 -7.67
N LEU A 10 -11.87 -9.93 -8.23
CA LEU A 10 -11.66 -9.60 -9.63
C LEU A 10 -10.79 -10.71 -10.24
N GLY A 11 -11.40 -11.61 -10.99
CA GLY A 11 -10.78 -12.90 -11.32
C GLY A 11 -10.52 -13.71 -10.04
N ASP A 12 -9.33 -14.27 -9.91
CA ASP A 12 -8.90 -15.04 -8.71
C ASP A 12 -8.35 -14.17 -7.58
N ARG A 13 -8.39 -12.84 -7.73
CA ARG A 13 -7.83 -11.92 -6.75
C ARG A 13 -8.91 -11.29 -5.88
N LEU A 14 -8.78 -11.44 -4.56
CA LEU A 14 -9.58 -10.70 -3.59
C LEU A 14 -9.22 -9.21 -3.67
N VAL A 15 -10.17 -8.34 -4.02
CA VAL A 15 -9.96 -6.90 -4.18
C VAL A 15 -10.60 -6.06 -3.08
N ALA A 16 -11.61 -6.57 -2.37
CA ALA A 16 -12.21 -5.89 -1.23
C ALA A 16 -12.86 -6.88 -0.26
N ALA A 17 -12.92 -6.52 1.02
CA ALA A 17 -13.67 -7.22 2.05
C ALA A 17 -14.50 -6.21 2.85
N VAL A 18 -15.79 -6.48 3.01
CA VAL A 18 -16.68 -5.68 3.87
C VAL A 18 -16.50 -6.14 5.31
N VAL A 19 -16.39 -5.20 6.25
CA VAL A 19 -16.27 -5.50 7.68
C VAL A 19 -17.48 -4.94 8.39
N ASP A 20 -18.11 -5.75 9.24
CA ASP A 20 -19.24 -5.31 10.06
C ASP A 20 -18.79 -4.16 10.99
N HIS A 21 -19.59 -3.10 11.06
CA HIS A 21 -19.26 -1.90 11.84
C HIS A 21 -18.95 -2.20 13.31
N ARG A 22 -19.56 -3.24 13.89
CA ARG A 22 -19.38 -3.65 15.30
C ARG A 22 -17.98 -4.16 15.59
N VAL A 23 -17.27 -4.68 14.59
CA VAL A 23 -15.92 -5.25 14.72
C VAL A 23 -14.86 -4.45 13.95
N PHE A 24 -15.25 -3.32 13.38
CA PHE A 24 -14.35 -2.51 12.55
C PHE A 24 -13.16 -1.95 13.34
N GLN A 25 -13.39 -1.50 14.59
CA GLN A 25 -12.33 -0.98 15.43
C GLN A 25 -11.30 -2.05 15.80
N ASP A 26 -11.76 -3.24 16.20
CA ASP A 26 -10.90 -4.39 16.50
C ASP A 26 -10.09 -4.81 15.26
N PHE A 27 -10.72 -4.77 14.08
CA PHE A 27 -10.05 -5.03 12.81
C PHE A 27 -8.95 -3.99 12.51
N LEU A 28 -9.21 -2.70 12.72
CA LEU A 28 -8.20 -1.65 12.52
C LEU A 28 -7.00 -1.83 13.46
N SER A 29 -7.24 -2.11 14.74
CA SER A 29 -6.16 -2.36 15.70
C SER A 29 -5.32 -3.58 15.31
N TRP A 30 -5.97 -4.67 14.87
CA TRP A 30 -5.28 -5.86 14.36
C TRP A 30 -4.49 -5.56 13.08
N GLN A 31 -5.05 -4.77 12.16
CA GLN A 31 -4.39 -4.40 10.91
C GLN A 31 -3.13 -3.58 11.18
N GLN A 32 -3.20 -2.58 12.07
CA GLN A 32 -2.05 -1.73 12.41
C GLN A 32 -0.90 -2.54 13.00
N GLN A 33 -1.19 -3.51 13.87
CA GLN A 33 -0.18 -4.41 14.46
C GLN A 33 0.51 -5.31 13.42
N ARG A 34 -0.16 -5.58 12.29
CA ARG A 34 0.32 -6.46 11.23
C ARG A 34 0.75 -5.73 9.98
N GLN A 35 0.67 -4.41 9.97
CA GLN A 35 1.00 -3.62 8.80
C GLN A 35 2.51 -3.77 8.57
N LYS A 36 2.85 -4.48 7.48
CA LYS A 36 4.23 -4.49 6.97
C LYS A 36 4.58 -3.08 6.52
N ALA A 37 5.88 -2.79 6.51
CA ALA A 37 6.42 -1.56 5.95
C ALA A 37 5.72 -1.25 4.63
N SER A 38 5.06 -0.10 4.58
CA SER A 38 4.38 0.37 3.39
C SER A 38 5.41 0.72 2.32
N ILE A 39 4.94 0.87 1.08
CA ILE A 39 5.81 1.40 0.02
C ILE A 39 6.35 2.78 0.38
N ALA A 40 5.56 3.60 1.11
CA ALA A 40 5.99 4.91 1.59
C ALA A 40 7.14 4.80 2.60
N ASP A 41 7.09 3.79 3.47
CA ASP A 41 8.16 3.51 4.44
C ASP A 41 9.45 3.06 3.73
N ALA A 42 9.33 2.17 2.74
CA ALA A 42 10.47 1.74 1.91
C ALA A 42 11.10 2.92 1.14
N PHE A 43 10.29 3.83 0.60
CA PHE A 43 10.79 5.04 -0.04
C PHE A 43 11.40 6.03 0.97
N ALA A 44 10.96 6.05 2.22
CA ALA A 44 11.58 6.85 3.27
C ALA A 44 12.97 6.32 3.61
N GLU A 45 13.11 5.00 3.75
CA GLU A 45 14.41 4.34 3.94
C GLU A 45 15.35 4.62 2.77
N LEU A 46 14.88 4.47 1.52
CA LEU A 46 15.68 4.79 0.33
C LEU A 46 16.18 6.24 0.35
N ARG A 47 15.34 7.21 0.73
CA ARG A 47 15.77 8.62 0.84
C ARG A 47 16.85 8.82 1.90
N ASN A 48 16.79 8.09 3.02
CA ASN A 48 17.83 8.16 4.05
C ASN A 48 19.16 7.62 3.51
N LEU A 49 19.15 6.47 2.84
CA LEU A 49 20.34 5.91 2.21
C LEU A 49 20.95 6.86 1.18
N CYS A 50 20.10 7.53 0.38
CA CYS A 50 20.56 8.53 -0.57
C CYS A 50 21.23 9.74 0.11
N ALA A 51 20.70 10.19 1.24
CA ALA A 51 21.31 11.28 2.01
C ALA A 51 22.63 10.88 2.67
N GLU A 52 22.76 9.63 3.11
CA GLU A 52 23.99 9.08 3.70
C GLU A 52 25.12 8.96 2.68
N GLU A 53 24.81 8.55 1.45
CA GLU A 53 25.78 8.30 0.39
C GLU A 53 26.01 9.52 -0.53
N ASP A 54 25.44 10.68 -0.20
CA ASP A 54 25.39 11.89 -1.06
C ASP A 54 24.91 11.57 -2.50
N TYR A 55 23.96 10.64 -2.60
CA TYR A 55 23.40 10.15 -3.85
C TYR A 55 22.16 10.95 -4.24
N LEU A 56 22.25 11.67 -5.35
CA LEU A 56 21.11 12.38 -5.93
C LEU A 56 20.28 11.43 -6.80
N LEU A 57 19.07 11.10 -6.35
CA LEU A 57 18.06 10.42 -7.17
C LEU A 57 17.60 11.37 -8.28
N GLU A 58 17.97 11.09 -9.54
CA GLU A 58 17.42 11.83 -10.67
C GLU A 58 15.93 11.54 -10.80
N ILE A 59 15.10 12.57 -10.57
CA ILE A 59 13.66 12.51 -10.79
C ILE A 59 13.40 13.08 -12.19
N PRO A 60 13.16 12.25 -13.21
CA PRO A 60 12.87 12.75 -14.55
C PRO A 60 11.57 13.55 -14.52
N GLN A 61 11.44 14.50 -15.45
CA GLN A 61 10.16 15.18 -15.62
C GLN A 61 9.10 14.15 -15.99
N ARG A 62 7.92 14.29 -15.36
CA ARG A 62 6.79 13.42 -15.64
C ARG A 62 6.28 13.73 -17.04
N GLU A 63 6.50 12.82 -17.97
CA GLU A 63 5.96 12.91 -19.32
C GLU A 63 4.67 12.10 -19.46
N ASN A 64 3.74 12.61 -20.27
CA ASN A 64 2.56 11.83 -20.64
C ASN A 64 3.01 10.70 -21.58
N ARG A 65 2.47 9.50 -21.35
CA ARG A 65 2.62 8.42 -22.33
C ARG A 65 1.82 8.81 -23.56
N GLU A 66 2.48 9.24 -24.61
CA GLU A 66 1.85 9.29 -25.92
C GLU A 66 1.53 7.85 -26.34
N PHE A 67 0.27 7.59 -26.65
CA PHE A 67 -0.15 6.30 -27.16
C PHE A 67 0.60 6.03 -28.47
N ILE A 68 1.52 5.08 -28.46
CA ILE A 68 2.09 4.54 -29.70
C ILE A 68 0.98 3.71 -30.34
N SER A 69 0.47 4.21 -31.48
CA SER A 69 -0.52 3.56 -32.35
C SER A 69 -0.01 2.25 -32.94
#